data_AF-A0A942KRT3-F1
#
_entry.id   AF-A0A942KRT3-F1
#
_cell.length_a   1.000
_cell.length_b   1.000
_cell.length_c   1.000
_cell.angle_alpha   90.00
_cell.angle_beta   90.00
_cell.angle_gamma   90.00
#
_symmetry.space_group_name_H-M   'P 1'
#
loop_
_entity.id
_entity.type
_entity.pdbx_description
1 polymer ?
#
loop_
_entity_poly.entity_id
_entity_poly.type
_entity_poly.pdbx_seq_one_letter_code
_entity_poly.pdbx_strand_id
1 'polypeptide(L)'
;MLTSILIERSLEFCMRSIGKTREEIISGLALENRETHSWFRYGLAKYLCACINELDEGMIAAYVHGSTASDTAGIASDIDLIIIISGEEEYLIRILKSLDHHLVDSYRKLVGVKAEFVSRLLDVKITTNKARKDSMGNCPIRIWEASLKPIA
;
A
#
# COMPACT_ATOMS: atom_id res chain seq x y z
N MET A 1 -15.41 3.82 5.70
CA MET A 1 -15.45 5.01 4.81
C MET A 1 -14.07 5.31 4.23
N LEU A 2 -13.00 5.34 5.04
CA LEU A 2 -11.63 5.54 4.52
C LEU A 2 -11.15 4.39 3.62
N THR A 3 -11.36 3.13 4.02
CA THR A 3 -10.90 1.97 3.22
C THR A 3 -11.58 1.86 1.87
N SER A 4 -12.89 2.14 1.77
CA SER A 4 -13.58 2.18 0.48
C SER A 4 -12.96 3.24 -0.45
N ILE A 5 -12.63 4.43 0.08
CA ILE A 5 -11.96 5.47 -0.71
C ILE A 5 -10.57 4.99 -1.18
N LEU A 6 -9.80 4.33 -0.31
CA LEU A 6 -8.49 3.77 -0.67
C LEU A 6 -8.62 2.71 -1.78
N ILE A 7 -9.58 1.79 -1.68
CA ILE A 7 -9.85 0.78 -2.71
C ILE A 7 -10.22 1.44 -4.04
N GLU A 8 -11.15 2.40 -4.02
CA GLU A 8 -11.59 3.12 -5.22
C GLU A 8 -10.43 3.86 -5.90
N ARG A 9 -9.63 4.63 -5.13
CA ARG A 9 -8.45 5.30 -5.67
C ARG A 9 -7.42 4.32 -6.24
N SER A 10 -7.27 3.15 -5.62
CA SER A 10 -6.36 2.10 -6.09
C SER A 10 -6.83 1.48 -7.40
N LEU A 11 -8.15 1.28 -7.57
CA LEU A 11 -8.75 0.85 -8.83
C LEU A 11 -8.52 1.89 -9.92
N GLU A 12 -8.82 3.16 -9.65
CA GLU A 12 -8.61 4.27 -10.60
C GLU A 12 -7.15 4.37 -11.04
N PHE A 13 -6.22 4.21 -10.10
CA PHE A 13 -4.80 4.20 -10.40
C PHE A 13 -4.43 3.00 -11.27
N CYS A 14 -4.89 1.80 -10.94
CA CYS A 14 -4.66 0.60 -11.73
C CYS A 14 -5.17 0.78 -13.17
N MET A 15 -6.42 1.27 -13.33
CA MET A 15 -7.02 1.58 -14.64
C MET A 15 -6.14 2.50 -15.48
N ARG A 16 -5.61 3.58 -14.90
CA ARG A 16 -4.73 4.53 -15.60
C ARG A 16 -3.37 3.93 -15.94
N SER A 17 -2.82 3.13 -15.05
CA SER A 17 -1.47 2.55 -15.21
C SER A 17 -1.43 1.45 -16.26
N ILE A 18 -2.47 0.63 -16.38
CA ILE A 18 -2.51 -0.50 -17.33
C ILE A 18 -3.46 -0.28 -18.52
N GLY A 19 -4.18 0.85 -18.55
CA GLY A 19 -5.05 1.22 -19.67
C GLY A 19 -6.30 0.33 -19.83
N LYS A 20 -6.86 -0.17 -18.72
CA LYS A 20 -8.03 -1.07 -18.70
C LYS A 20 -9.23 -0.42 -18.01
N THR A 21 -10.44 -0.90 -18.30
CA THR A 21 -11.65 -0.47 -17.61
C THR A 21 -11.73 -1.03 -16.20
N ARG A 22 -12.63 -0.48 -15.38
CA ARG A 22 -12.86 -0.95 -14.02
C ARG A 22 -13.22 -2.43 -13.97
N GLU A 23 -14.12 -2.87 -14.86
CA GLU A 23 -14.62 -4.24 -14.93
C GLU A 23 -13.50 -5.21 -15.29
N GLU A 24 -12.59 -4.80 -16.17
CA GLU A 24 -11.40 -5.56 -16.54
C GLU A 24 -10.41 -5.64 -15.37
N ILE A 25 -10.22 -4.58 -14.58
CA ILE A 25 -9.41 -4.63 -13.35
C ILE A 25 -10.01 -5.61 -12.36
N ILE A 26 -11.31 -5.49 -12.05
CA ILE A 26 -11.99 -6.36 -11.09
C ILE A 26 -11.93 -7.82 -11.55
N SER A 27 -12.17 -8.06 -12.83
CA SER A 27 -12.06 -9.39 -13.43
C SER A 27 -10.62 -9.90 -13.38
N GLY A 28 -9.63 -9.04 -13.62
CA GLY A 28 -8.20 -9.37 -13.48
C GLY A 28 -7.84 -9.80 -12.06
N LEU A 29 -8.32 -9.07 -11.05
CA LEU A 29 -8.12 -9.43 -9.65
C LEU A 29 -8.76 -10.80 -9.33
N ALA A 30 -10.00 -11.03 -9.78
CA ALA A 30 -10.71 -12.30 -9.60
C ALA A 30 -10.09 -13.46 -10.38
N LEU A 31 -9.44 -13.21 -11.51
CA LEU A 31 -8.73 -14.20 -12.31
C LEU A 31 -7.25 -14.33 -11.91
N GLU A 32 -6.85 -13.75 -10.78
CA GLU A 32 -5.50 -13.86 -10.22
C GLU A 32 -4.41 -13.35 -11.17
N ASN A 33 -4.74 -12.36 -12.01
CA ASN A 33 -3.79 -11.72 -12.90
C ASN A 33 -2.75 -10.93 -12.08
N ARG A 34 -1.48 -11.35 -12.18
CA ARG A 34 -0.38 -10.79 -11.37
C ARG A 34 -0.16 -9.30 -11.60
N GLU A 35 -0.10 -8.86 -12.86
CA GLU A 35 0.04 -7.44 -13.20
C GLU A 35 -1.05 -6.58 -12.53
N THR A 36 -2.30 -7.04 -12.59
CA THR A 36 -3.43 -6.35 -11.96
C THR A 36 -3.27 -6.30 -10.43
N HIS A 37 -2.85 -7.40 -9.81
CA HIS A 37 -2.59 -7.48 -8.37
C HIS A 37 -1.43 -6.57 -7.93
N SER A 38 -0.35 -6.51 -8.68
CA SER A 38 0.81 -5.65 -8.42
C SER A 38 0.43 -4.16 -8.52
N TRP A 39 -0.22 -3.76 -9.62
CA TRP A 39 -0.61 -2.35 -9.82
C TRP A 39 -1.65 -1.88 -8.81
N PHE A 40 -2.62 -2.74 -8.49
CA PHE A 40 -3.60 -2.45 -7.44
C PHE A 40 -2.94 -2.24 -6.07
N ARG A 41 -2.03 -3.15 -5.68
CA ARG A 41 -1.28 -3.05 -4.42
C ARG A 41 -0.37 -1.84 -4.37
N TYR A 42 0.30 -1.53 -5.47
CA TYR A 42 1.12 -0.32 -5.59
C TYR A 42 0.27 0.95 -5.42
N GLY A 43 -0.90 1.00 -6.06
CA GLY A 43 -1.86 2.09 -5.88
C GLY A 43 -2.30 2.21 -4.43
N LEU A 44 -2.68 1.08 -3.81
CA LEU A 44 -3.12 1.04 -2.42
C LEU A 44 -2.05 1.55 -1.46
N ALA A 45 -0.82 1.07 -1.61
CA ALA A 45 0.34 1.54 -0.86
C ALA A 45 0.53 3.06 -0.99
N LYS A 46 0.48 3.58 -2.21
CA LYS A 46 0.67 5.00 -2.50
C LYS A 46 -0.38 5.88 -1.82
N TYR A 47 -1.67 5.53 -1.95
CA TYR A 47 -2.75 6.32 -1.36
C TYR A 47 -2.83 6.14 0.16
N LEU A 48 -2.50 4.96 0.66
CA LEU A 48 -2.39 4.71 2.08
C LEU A 48 -1.35 5.65 2.71
N CYS A 49 -0.14 5.72 2.14
CA CYS A 49 0.91 6.60 2.63
C CYS A 49 0.49 8.08 2.54
N ALA A 50 -0.17 8.50 1.46
CA ALA A 50 -0.70 9.86 1.37
C ALA A 50 -1.69 10.18 2.51
N CYS A 51 -2.62 9.25 2.83
CA CYS A 51 -3.56 9.42 3.94
C CYS A 51 -2.88 9.39 5.31
N ILE A 52 -1.85 8.56 5.50
CA ILE A 52 -1.06 8.54 6.74
C ILE A 52 -0.39 9.89 6.98
N ASN A 53 0.20 10.49 5.96
CA ASN A 53 0.83 11.81 6.09
C ASN A 53 -0.17 12.91 6.48
N GLU A 54 -1.42 12.82 6.01
CA GLU A 54 -2.47 13.77 6.40
C GLU A 54 -2.88 13.62 7.87
N LEU A 55 -2.68 12.45 8.46
CA LEU A 55 -3.00 12.15 9.87
C LEU A 55 -1.80 12.37 10.81
N ASP A 56 -0.59 12.19 10.31
CA ASP A 56 0.67 12.31 11.04
C ASP A 56 1.73 12.96 10.15
N GLU A 57 2.03 14.24 10.40
CA GLU A 57 3.08 15.00 9.68
C GLU A 57 4.50 14.45 9.94
N GLY A 58 4.64 13.47 10.84
CA GLY A 58 5.91 12.82 11.16
C GLY A 58 6.43 11.87 10.08
N MET A 59 5.68 11.57 9.02
CA MET A 59 6.17 10.70 7.94
C MET A 59 7.18 11.45 7.05
N ILE A 60 8.38 10.88 6.91
CA ILE A 60 9.48 11.42 6.10
C ILE A 60 9.47 10.83 4.70
N ALA A 61 9.30 9.51 4.59
CA ALA A 61 9.28 8.80 3.32
C ALA A 61 8.59 7.44 3.47
N ALA A 62 8.07 6.91 2.37
CA ALA A 62 7.56 5.55 2.31
C ALA A 62 8.01 4.82 1.05
N TYR A 63 8.25 3.52 1.20
CA TYR A 63 8.74 2.66 0.15
C TYR A 63 7.95 1.36 0.11
N VAL A 64 7.76 0.83 -1.09
CA VAL A 64 7.25 -0.53 -1.33
C VAL A 64 8.41 -1.42 -1.72
N HIS A 65 8.41 -2.65 -1.22
CA HIS A 65 9.35 -3.68 -1.67
C HIS A 65 8.65 -5.02 -1.94
N GLY A 66 9.43 -6.08 -2.11
CA GLY A 66 8.93 -7.44 -2.28
C GLY A 66 8.15 -7.64 -3.58
N SER A 67 7.08 -8.42 -3.49
CA SER A 67 6.33 -8.91 -4.67
C SER A 67 5.63 -7.78 -5.43
N THR A 68 5.16 -6.75 -4.73
CA THR A 68 4.52 -5.57 -5.32
C THR A 68 5.54 -4.76 -6.13
N ALA A 69 6.74 -4.55 -5.59
CA ALA A 69 7.81 -3.82 -6.29
C ALA A 69 8.39 -4.61 -7.48
N SER A 70 8.34 -5.94 -7.43
CA SER A 70 8.90 -6.83 -8.45
C SER A 70 7.87 -7.27 -9.50
N ASP A 71 6.68 -6.68 -9.50
CA ASP A 71 5.55 -7.04 -10.38
C ASP A 71 5.19 -8.54 -10.38
N THR A 72 5.21 -9.15 -9.20
CA THR A 72 4.93 -10.59 -9.01
C THR A 72 3.85 -10.84 -7.95
N ALA A 73 3.15 -9.80 -7.51
CA ALA A 73 2.12 -9.94 -6.48
C ALA A 73 0.96 -10.81 -6.98
N GLY A 74 0.54 -11.74 -6.14
CA GLY A 74 -0.61 -12.60 -6.38
C GLY A 74 -1.78 -12.22 -5.48
N ILE A 75 -2.88 -12.97 -5.58
CA ILE A 75 -4.09 -12.75 -4.80
C ILE A 75 -3.85 -12.77 -3.27
N ALA A 76 -2.90 -13.61 -2.82
CA ALA A 76 -2.53 -13.82 -1.42
C ALA A 76 -1.44 -12.87 -0.92
N SER A 77 -0.79 -12.11 -1.82
CA SER A 77 0.34 -11.27 -1.45
C SER A 77 -0.09 -10.13 -0.54
N ASP A 78 0.70 -9.84 0.47
CA ASP A 78 0.67 -8.59 1.21
C ASP A 78 1.50 -7.51 0.49
N ILE A 79 1.39 -6.30 1.00
CA ILE A 79 2.16 -5.14 0.57
C ILE A 79 3.26 -4.92 1.60
N ASP A 80 4.48 -5.22 1.19
CA ASP A 80 5.66 -4.93 1.99
C ASP A 80 5.98 -3.43 1.96
N LEU A 81 5.76 -2.75 3.08
CA LEU A 81 5.91 -1.31 3.24
C LEU A 81 7.00 -0.96 4.25
N ILE A 82 7.89 -0.06 3.87
CA ILE A 82 8.81 0.61 4.79
C ILE A 82 8.37 2.06 4.94
N ILE A 83 8.02 2.47 6.16
CA ILE A 83 7.67 3.86 6.48
C ILE A 83 8.76 4.45 7.36
N ILE A 84 9.31 5.58 6.93
CA ILE A 84 10.30 6.34 7.70
C ILE A 84 9.58 7.49 8.42
N ILE A 85 9.70 7.57 9.74
CA ILE A 85 9.11 8.63 10.56
C ILE A 85 10.15 9.41 11.38
N SER A 86 9.80 10.62 11.81
CA SER A 86 10.57 11.43 12.77
C SER A 86 10.11 11.27 14.23
N GLY A 87 8.95 10.66 14.47
CA GLY A 87 8.28 10.58 15.78
C GLY A 87 8.13 9.16 16.35
N GLU A 88 7.14 8.99 17.23
CA GLU A 88 6.86 7.73 17.91
C GLU A 88 6.09 6.74 17.01
N GLU A 89 6.53 5.49 17.01
CA GLU A 89 6.01 4.43 16.14
C GLU A 89 4.65 3.88 16.60
N GLU A 90 4.37 3.88 17.91
CA GLU A 90 3.24 3.15 18.50
C GLU A 90 1.87 3.61 17.99
N TYR A 91 1.68 4.92 17.82
CA TYR A 91 0.43 5.47 17.31
C TYR A 91 0.16 5.00 15.88
N LEU A 92 1.17 5.08 15.01
CA LEU A 92 1.07 4.67 13.62
C LEU A 92 0.85 3.15 13.49
N ILE A 93 1.52 2.32 14.30
CA ILE A 93 1.27 0.88 14.35
C ILE A 93 -0.20 0.60 14.63
N ARG A 94 -0.79 1.28 15.63
CA ARG A 94 -2.18 1.03 16.03
C ARG A 94 -3.16 1.38 14.92
N ILE A 95 -2.94 2.50 14.23
CA ILE A 95 -3.75 2.91 13.07
C ILE A 95 -3.63 1.86 11.96
N LEU A 96 -2.40 1.48 11.59
CA LEU A 96 -2.16 0.54 10.50
C LEU A 96 -2.77 -0.83 10.74
N LYS A 97 -2.66 -1.37 11.98
CA LYS A 97 -3.30 -2.64 12.36
C LYS A 97 -4.82 -2.58 12.23
N SER A 98 -5.44 -1.50 12.69
CA SER A 98 -6.89 -1.32 12.56
C SER A 98 -7.31 -1.17 11.09
N LEU A 99 -6.50 -0.50 10.29
CA LEU A 99 -6.78 -0.27 8.88
C LEU A 99 -6.63 -1.54 8.03
N ASP A 100 -5.61 -2.36 8.30
CA ASP A 100 -5.36 -3.62 7.58
C ASP A 100 -6.59 -4.54 7.64
N HIS A 101 -7.19 -4.69 8.82
CA HIS A 101 -8.41 -5.48 8.99
C HIS A 101 -9.55 -5.02 8.07
N HIS A 102 -9.81 -3.70 8.04
CA HIS A 102 -10.85 -3.13 7.19
C HIS A 102 -10.50 -3.17 5.69
N LEU A 103 -9.21 -3.11 5.34
CA LEU A 103 -8.73 -3.24 3.96
C LEU A 103 -8.93 -4.66 3.45
N VAL A 104 -8.59 -5.67 4.26
CA VAL A 104 -8.83 -7.08 3.95
C VAL A 104 -10.30 -7.33 3.66
N ASP A 105 -11.20 -6.84 4.51
CA ASP A 105 -12.65 -6.98 4.29
C ASP A 105 -13.13 -6.29 3.02
N SER A 106 -12.60 -5.10 2.73
CA SER A 106 -12.96 -4.35 1.52
C SER A 106 -12.46 -5.03 0.26
N TYR A 107 -11.24 -5.59 0.30
CA TYR A 107 -10.65 -6.34 -0.79
C TYR A 107 -11.35 -7.69 -1.02
N ARG A 108 -11.71 -8.41 0.04
CA ARG A 108 -12.54 -9.63 -0.05
C ARG A 108 -13.88 -9.36 -0.71
N LYS A 109 -14.54 -8.25 -0.36
CA LYS A 109 -15.79 -7.84 -1.03
C LYS A 109 -15.59 -7.51 -2.51
N LEU A 110 -14.45 -6.93 -2.86
CA LEU A 110 -14.11 -6.59 -4.24
C LEU A 110 -13.82 -7.83 -5.10
N VAL A 111 -13.05 -8.80 -4.57
CA VAL A 111 -12.57 -9.98 -5.32
C VAL A 111 -13.51 -11.18 -5.19
N GLY A 112 -14.31 -11.24 -4.12
CA GLY A 112 -15.25 -12.32 -3.83
C GLY A 112 -14.60 -13.55 -3.19
N VAL A 113 -15.23 -14.71 -3.36
CA VAL A 113 -14.91 -15.99 -2.69
C VAL A 113 -13.42 -16.37 -2.80
N LYS A 114 -12.79 -16.02 -3.92
CA LYS A 114 -11.37 -16.31 -4.16
C LYS A 114 -10.41 -15.59 -3.21
N ALA A 115 -10.83 -14.54 -2.53
CA ALA A 115 -9.99 -13.82 -1.57
C ALA A 115 -10.32 -14.16 -0.10
N GLU A 116 -11.22 -15.10 0.18
CA GLU A 116 -11.63 -15.43 1.57
C GLU A 116 -10.46 -15.82 2.47
N PHE A 117 -9.46 -16.52 1.92
CA PHE A 117 -8.27 -16.94 2.66
C PHE A 117 -7.28 -15.80 2.96
N VAL A 118 -7.43 -14.62 2.36
CA VAL A 118 -6.52 -13.48 2.55
C VAL A 118 -6.75 -12.88 3.92
N SER A 119 -5.80 -13.03 4.85
CA SER A 119 -5.93 -12.58 6.24
C SER A 119 -5.25 -11.24 6.54
N ARG A 120 -4.38 -10.77 5.65
CA ARG A 120 -3.56 -9.58 5.80
C ARG A 120 -3.30 -8.97 4.41
N LEU A 121 -3.24 -7.64 4.32
CA LEU A 121 -2.81 -6.93 3.11
C LEU A 121 -1.59 -6.06 3.34
N LEU A 122 -1.29 -5.66 4.57
CA LEU A 122 -0.21 -4.74 4.89
C LEU A 122 0.85 -5.41 5.76
N ASP A 123 2.07 -5.56 5.22
CA ASP A 123 3.26 -5.84 6.02
C ASP A 123 4.13 -4.59 6.17
N VAL A 124 3.92 -3.85 7.27
CA VAL A 124 4.55 -2.55 7.48
C VAL A 124 5.68 -2.65 8.49
N LYS A 125 6.87 -2.25 8.04
CA LYS A 125 8.03 -1.95 8.86
C LYS A 125 8.15 -0.45 9.02
N ILE A 126 8.02 0.05 10.25
CA ILE A 126 8.28 1.47 10.54
C ILE A 126 9.72 1.60 11.04
N THR A 127 10.38 2.67 10.62
CA THR A 127 11.76 2.96 11.03
C THR A 127 11.94 4.45 11.23
N THR A 128 12.95 4.83 12.02
CA THR A 128 13.32 6.23 12.19
C THR A 128 14.42 6.62 11.20
N ASN A 129 14.57 7.92 10.93
CA ASN A 129 15.60 8.42 10.00
C ASN A 129 17.02 7.94 10.35
N LYS A 130 17.32 7.67 11.63
CA LYS A 130 18.61 7.16 12.10
C LYS A 130 18.90 5.72 11.64
N ALA A 131 17.86 4.90 11.44
CA ALA A 131 17.95 3.47 11.10
C ALA A 131 17.69 3.18 9.60
N ARG A 132 17.64 4.23 8.77
CA ARG A 132 17.33 4.16 7.33
C ARG A 132 18.29 3.27 6.52
N LYS A 133 19.59 3.27 6.85
CA LYS A 133 20.60 2.51 6.08
C LYS A 133 20.47 1.00 6.22
N ASP A 134 20.04 0.51 7.38
CA ASP A 134 20.00 -0.94 7.66
C ASP A 134 18.68 -1.58 7.21
N SER A 135 17.65 -0.77 6.97
CA SER A 135 16.30 -1.23 6.65
C SER A 135 16.03 -1.35 5.16
N MET A 136 16.87 -0.76 4.30
CA MET A 136 16.74 -0.78 2.85
C MET A 136 17.48 -2.00 2.27
N GLY A 137 16.79 -3.13 2.15
CA GLY A 137 17.27 -4.29 1.39
C GLY A 137 17.32 -4.03 -0.12
N ASN A 138 17.22 -5.08 -0.95
CA ASN A 138 17.27 -4.94 -2.41
C ASN A 138 16.14 -4.04 -2.95
N CYS A 139 16.55 -2.89 -3.50
CA CYS A 139 15.82 -1.98 -4.39
C CYS A 139 14.33 -1.66 -4.05
N PRO A 140 14.05 -1.05 -2.88
CA PRO A 140 12.70 -0.61 -2.56
C PRO A 140 12.28 0.57 -3.47
N ILE A 141 11.05 0.54 -4.00
CA ILE A 141 10.50 1.64 -4.81
C ILE A 141 9.94 2.70 -3.87
N ARG A 142 10.47 3.92 -3.97
CA ARG A 142 9.95 5.06 -3.20
C ARG A 142 8.60 5.49 -3.75
N ILE A 143 7.56 5.42 -2.92
CA ILE A 143 6.18 5.74 -3.31
C ILE A 143 5.69 7.07 -2.75
N TRP A 144 6.35 7.58 -1.71
CA TRP A 144 6.01 8.84 -1.06
C TRP A 144 7.25 9.46 -0.40
N GLU A 145 7.34 10.79 -0.41
CA GLU A 145 8.37 11.56 0.29
C GLU A 145 7.80 12.92 0.69
N ALA A 146 8.12 13.38 1.91
CA ALA A 146 7.75 14.71 2.35
C ALA A 146 8.42 15.73 1.41
N SER A 147 7.63 16.64 0.84
CA SER A 147 8.21 17.77 0.11
C SER A 147 9.06 18.57 1.09
N LEU A 148 10.36 18.70 0.82
CA LEU A 148 11.21 19.64 1.55
C LEU A 148 10.53 21.00 1.48
N LYS A 149 9.98 21.50 2.60
CA LYS A 149 9.62 22.91 2.68
C LYS A 149 10.91 23.68 2.36
N PRO A 150 10.94 24.57 1.36
CA PRO A 150 12.10 25.41 1.15
C PRO A 150 12.34 26.13 2.47
N ILE A 151 13.57 26.03 2.98
CA ILE A 151 14.02 26.84 4.10
C ILE A 151 13.97 28.27 3.58
N ALA A 152 12.99 29.04 4.05
CA ALA A 152 12.90 30.47 3.83
C ALA A 152 13.92 31.20 4.71
#